data_AF-A0A2K1Q5V4-F1
#
_entry.id   AF-A0A2K1Q5V4-F1
#
_cell.length_a   1.000
_cell.length_b   1.000
_cell.length_c   1.000
_cell.angle_alpha   90.00
_cell.angle_beta   90.00
_cell.angle_gamma   90.00
#
_symmetry.space_group_name_H-M   'P 1'
#
loop_
_entity.id
_entity.type
_entity.pdbx_description
1 polymer ?
#
loop_
_entity_poly.entity_id
_entity_poly.type
_entity_poly.pdbx_seq_one_letter_code
_entity_poly.pdbx_strand_id
1 'polypeptide(L)'
;MRLQSSKAMAINSVDGEIVLNAAQGITLMSTGGAYIKIKDGSVEIGAPGKIDLKSVNILWGGTASLEQALKPATVADPQYQFPVSGGFQVVDSVTQKPKSWVAYRIETPEGKTIRGRTDENGYTQKHHGIDPQNIKFFFE
;
A
#
# COMPACT_ATOMS: atom_id res chain seq x y z
N MET A 1 5.13 3.98 50.28
CA MET A 1 6.45 4.65 50.35
C MET A 1 6.67 5.43 49.05
N ARG A 2 7.29 6.62 49.10
CA ARG A 2 7.62 7.43 47.91
C ARG A 2 9.07 7.86 48.00
N LEU A 3 9.87 7.54 46.98
CA LEU A 3 11.25 8.00 46.82
C LEU A 3 11.27 9.03 45.69
N GLN A 4 11.84 10.21 45.93
CA GLN A 4 11.96 11.29 44.95
C GLN A 4 13.26 12.07 45.18
N SER A 5 13.86 12.57 44.10
CA SER A 5 15.06 13.40 44.13
C SER A 5 14.90 14.54 43.11
N SER A 6 15.38 15.74 43.45
CA SER A 6 15.47 16.87 42.52
C SER A 6 16.73 16.83 41.64
N LYS A 7 17.66 15.93 41.97
CA LYS A 7 18.90 15.65 41.22
C LYS A 7 18.91 14.16 40.84
N ALA A 8 20.09 13.63 40.54
CA ALA A 8 20.26 12.21 40.23
C ALA A 8 19.79 11.30 41.38
N MET A 9 19.24 10.15 41.02
CA MET A 9 18.97 9.01 41.90
C MET A 9 19.55 7.78 41.21
N ALA A 10 20.34 7.00 41.95
CA ALA A 10 20.95 5.77 41.44
C ALA A 10 20.49 4.59 42.31
N ILE A 11 20.02 3.52 41.66
CA ILE A 11 19.63 2.26 42.29
C ILE A 11 20.54 1.19 41.69
N ASN A 12 21.45 0.63 42.49
CA ASN A 12 22.46 -0.30 42.03
C ASN A 12 22.52 -1.52 42.95
N SER A 13 22.81 -2.69 42.38
CA SER A 13 23.26 -3.88 43.08
C SER A 13 24.61 -4.27 42.49
N VAL A 14 25.62 -4.51 43.34
CA VAL A 14 27.00 -4.79 42.89
C VAL A 14 27.17 -6.28 42.59
N ASP A 15 26.72 -7.13 43.50
CA ASP A 15 26.91 -8.59 43.40
C ASP A 15 25.60 -9.36 43.21
N GLY A 16 24.45 -8.67 43.29
CA GLY A 16 23.13 -9.30 43.31
C GLY A 16 22.17 -8.77 42.24
N GLU A 17 20.88 -8.86 42.52
CA GLU A 17 19.80 -8.48 41.60
C GLU A 17 18.97 -7.29 42.14
N ILE A 18 18.39 -6.51 41.24
CA ILE A 18 17.31 -5.56 41.56
C ILE A 18 15.99 -6.18 41.11
N VAL A 19 15.15 -6.58 42.07
CA VAL A 19 13.83 -7.16 41.79
C VAL A 19 12.74 -6.11 42.01
N LEU A 20 11.94 -5.84 40.97
CA LEU A 20 10.78 -4.96 41.03
C LEU A 20 9.51 -5.77 40.78
N ASN A 21 8.65 -5.85 41.79
CA ASN A 21 7.35 -6.53 41.71
C ASN A 21 6.23 -5.55 42.08
N ALA A 22 5.14 -5.56 41.32
CA ALA A 22 3.97 -4.74 41.60
C ALA A 22 2.69 -5.46 41.21
N ALA A 23 1.70 -5.47 42.12
CA ALA A 23 0.42 -6.14 41.89
C ALA A 23 -0.38 -5.53 40.73
N GLN A 24 -0.25 -4.21 40.49
CA GLN A 24 -0.99 -3.50 39.45
C GLN A 24 -0.15 -3.21 38.19
N GLY A 25 1.16 -3.39 38.27
CA GLY A 25 2.10 -3.12 37.18
C GLY A 25 3.20 -2.12 37.51
N ILE A 26 4.17 -2.05 36.60
CA ILE A 26 5.39 -1.23 36.69
C ILE A 26 5.39 -0.29 35.49
N THR A 27 5.72 0.98 35.69
CA THR A 27 5.82 1.98 34.61
C THR A 27 7.08 2.81 34.79
N LEU A 28 7.93 2.79 33.78
CA LEU A 28 9.11 3.63 33.66
C LEU A 28 8.82 4.66 32.58
N MET A 29 8.92 5.95 32.89
CA MET A 29 8.51 7.03 31.99
C MET A 29 9.50 8.19 32.05
N SER A 30 9.80 8.77 30.88
CA SER A 30 10.51 10.04 30.75
C SER A 30 9.53 11.18 30.51
N THR A 31 9.89 12.39 30.92
CA THR A 31 9.11 13.63 30.67
C THR A 31 8.84 13.85 29.17
N GLY A 32 9.64 13.28 28.28
CA GLY A 32 9.46 13.31 26.82
C GLY A 32 8.46 12.28 26.27
N GLY A 33 7.70 11.57 27.11
CA GLY A 33 6.64 10.65 26.70
C GLY A 33 7.11 9.25 26.30
N ALA A 34 8.40 8.96 26.35
CA ALA A 34 8.90 7.59 26.19
C ALA A 34 8.65 6.78 27.47
N TYR A 35 8.21 5.52 27.32
CA TYR A 35 7.89 4.65 28.45
C TYR A 35 8.11 3.16 28.18
N ILE A 36 8.24 2.43 29.28
CA ILE A 36 8.14 0.97 29.35
C ILE A 36 7.12 0.64 30.43
N LYS A 37 6.14 -0.21 30.11
CA LYS A 37 5.07 -0.58 31.02
C LYS A 37 4.88 -2.09 31.03
N ILE A 38 4.78 -2.65 32.24
CA ILE A 38 4.48 -4.07 32.47
C ILE A 38 3.19 -4.10 33.28
N LYS A 39 2.09 -4.52 32.65
CA LYS A 39 0.77 -4.52 33.28
C LYS A 39 -0.16 -5.50 32.56
N ASP A 40 -1.06 -6.14 33.31
CA ASP A 40 -2.10 -7.04 32.79
C ASP A 40 -1.54 -8.14 31.86
N GLY A 41 -0.40 -8.72 32.24
CA GLY A 41 0.28 -9.77 31.46
C GLY A 41 0.97 -9.30 30.18
N SER A 42 1.02 -7.99 29.93
CA SER A 42 1.59 -7.41 28.71
C SER A 42 2.80 -6.52 29.01
N VAL A 43 3.73 -6.47 28.05
CA VAL A 43 4.86 -5.53 28.03
C VAL A 43 4.65 -4.55 26.89
N GLU A 44 4.65 -3.26 27.20
CA GLU A 44 4.42 -2.17 26.26
C GLU A 44 5.64 -1.24 26.28
N ILE A 45 6.20 -0.96 25.09
CA ILE A 45 7.34 -0.06 24.89
C ILE A 45 6.92 0.99 23.87
N GLY A 46 6.89 2.25 24.27
CA GLY A 46 6.40 3.34 23.43
C GLY A 46 7.29 4.58 23.54
N ALA A 47 7.43 5.30 22.43
CA ALA A 47 8.10 6.59 22.40
C ALA A 47 7.48 7.49 21.30
N PRO A 48 7.35 8.81 21.52
CA PRO A 48 6.92 9.73 20.46
C PRO A 48 7.94 9.86 19.32
N GLY A 49 9.22 9.62 19.63
CA GLY A 49 10.32 9.62 18.67
C GLY A 49 10.66 8.21 18.20
N LYS A 50 11.96 7.92 18.14
CA LYS A 50 12.50 6.65 17.64
C LYS A 50 12.74 5.66 18.78
N ILE A 51 12.48 4.37 18.52
CA ILE A 51 12.94 3.24 19.34
C ILE A 51 14.05 2.53 18.56
N ASP A 52 15.26 2.52 19.13
CA ASP A 52 16.41 1.82 18.55
C ASP A 52 16.66 0.51 19.31
N LEU A 53 16.43 -0.63 18.65
CA LEU A 53 16.76 -1.96 19.16
C LEU A 53 18.04 -2.45 18.47
N LYS A 54 19.17 -2.46 19.20
CA LYS A 54 20.49 -2.83 18.66
C LYS A 54 20.97 -4.13 19.29
N SER A 55 20.80 -5.24 18.59
CA SER A 55 21.32 -6.55 18.97
C SER A 55 21.56 -7.39 17.71
N VAL A 56 22.62 -8.22 17.73
CA VAL A 56 22.91 -9.18 16.67
C VAL A 56 21.87 -10.30 16.58
N ASN A 57 21.16 -10.58 17.67
CA ASN A 57 20.19 -11.67 17.79
C ASN A 57 18.89 -11.15 18.38
N ILE A 58 18.08 -10.45 17.58
CA ILE A 58 16.69 -10.18 17.95
C ILE A 58 15.83 -11.31 17.39
N LEU A 59 15.48 -12.26 18.26
CA LEU A 59 14.53 -13.32 17.97
C LEU A 59 13.13 -12.75 18.12
N TRP A 60 12.53 -12.33 17.02
CA TRP A 60 11.11 -12.00 16.98
C TRP A 60 10.31 -13.30 17.06
N GLY A 61 9.92 -13.68 18.27
CA GLY A 61 9.12 -14.86 18.53
C GLY A 61 7.63 -14.58 18.38
N GLY A 62 6.95 -15.39 17.58
CA GLY A 62 5.49 -15.44 17.49
C GLY A 62 5.04 -16.13 16.21
N THR A 63 4.32 -17.25 16.35
CA THR A 63 3.53 -17.85 15.27
C THR A 63 2.35 -16.92 14.95
N ALA A 64 2.65 -15.82 14.27
CA ALA A 64 1.70 -15.16 13.41
C ALA A 64 2.25 -15.25 11.99
N SER A 65 2.54 -16.48 11.56
CA SER A 65 2.40 -16.79 10.15
C SER A 65 0.94 -16.48 9.84
N LEU A 66 0.66 -15.35 9.19
CA LEU A 66 -0.55 -15.22 8.39
C LEU A 66 -0.39 -16.17 7.18
N GLU A 67 -0.22 -17.47 7.45
CA GLU A 67 -0.36 -18.55 6.48
C GLU A 67 -1.85 -18.88 6.32
N GLN A 68 -2.71 -17.85 6.33
CA GLN A 68 -3.81 -17.93 5.40
C GLN A 68 -3.19 -17.57 4.06
N ALA A 69 -2.57 -18.57 3.42
CA ALA A 69 -2.31 -18.50 1.99
C ALA A 69 -3.62 -18.00 1.40
N LEU A 70 -3.63 -16.75 0.94
CA LEU A 70 -4.71 -16.23 0.14
C LEU A 70 -4.79 -17.25 -0.99
N LYS A 71 -5.80 -18.12 -0.96
CA LYS A 71 -6.09 -18.96 -2.10
C LYS A 71 -6.12 -17.98 -3.26
N PRO A 72 -5.28 -18.15 -4.31
CA PRO A 72 -5.33 -17.24 -5.43
C PRO A 72 -6.79 -17.18 -5.83
N ALA A 73 -7.39 -16.00 -5.72
CA ALA A 73 -8.74 -15.82 -6.20
C ALA A 73 -8.69 -16.28 -7.65
N THR A 74 -9.51 -17.26 -8.01
CA THR A 74 -9.66 -17.65 -9.40
C THR A 74 -10.26 -16.44 -10.10
N VAL A 75 -9.41 -15.55 -10.60
CA VAL A 75 -9.80 -14.53 -11.54
C VAL A 75 -10.07 -15.34 -12.81
N ALA A 76 -11.33 -15.68 -13.03
CA ALA A 76 -11.73 -16.14 -14.35
C ALA A 76 -11.28 -15.05 -15.33
N ASP A 77 -10.52 -15.42 -16.36
CA ASP A 77 -10.21 -14.47 -17.41
C ASP A 77 -11.53 -13.86 -17.87
N PRO A 78 -11.66 -12.51 -17.88
CA PRO A 78 -12.87 -11.87 -18.34
C PRO A 78 -13.20 -12.42 -19.72
N GLN A 79 -14.32 -13.15 -19.83
CA GLN A 79 -14.80 -13.63 -21.11
C GLN A 79 -15.33 -12.42 -21.88
N TYR A 80 -14.45 -11.83 -22.67
CA TYR A 80 -14.83 -10.79 -23.60
C TYR A 80 -15.62 -11.44 -24.75
N GLN A 81 -16.80 -10.91 -25.05
CA GLN A 81 -17.58 -11.34 -26.22
C GLN A 81 -16.78 -11.20 -27.53
N PHE A 82 -15.82 -10.25 -27.56
CA PHE A 82 -14.86 -10.07 -28.64
C PHE A 82 -13.41 -10.22 -28.10
N PRO A 83 -12.73 -11.35 -28.35
CA PRO A 83 -11.43 -11.65 -27.77
C PRO A 83 -10.26 -10.85 -28.40
N VAL A 84 -10.52 -10.14 -29.49
CA VAL A 84 -9.51 -9.35 -30.20
C VAL A 84 -9.46 -7.94 -29.63
N SER A 85 -8.25 -7.47 -29.30
CA SER A 85 -8.01 -6.06 -29.00
C SER A 85 -7.59 -5.32 -30.26
N GLY A 86 -8.25 -4.20 -30.54
CA GLY A 86 -7.99 -3.36 -31.70
C GLY A 86 -7.83 -1.89 -31.32
N GLY A 87 -7.16 -1.14 -32.19
CA GLY A 87 -7.05 0.31 -32.13
C GLY A 87 -7.03 0.88 -33.54
N PHE A 88 -7.32 2.16 -33.68
CA PHE A 88 -7.33 2.88 -34.95
C PHE A 88 -6.09 3.75 -35.06
N GLN A 89 -5.58 3.95 -36.27
CA GLN A 89 -4.58 4.96 -36.55
C GLN A 89 -5.25 6.16 -37.20
N VAL A 90 -5.11 7.32 -36.58
CA VAL A 90 -5.57 8.59 -37.14
C VAL A 90 -4.46 9.14 -38.03
N VAL A 91 -4.76 9.25 -39.32
CA VAL A 91 -3.88 9.88 -40.31
C VAL A 91 -4.58 11.09 -40.91
N ASP A 92 -3.78 12.07 -41.31
CA ASP A 92 -4.25 13.21 -42.07
C ASP A 92 -4.67 12.76 -43.48
N SER A 93 -5.87 13.16 -43.92
CA SER A 93 -6.46 12.66 -45.17
C SER A 93 -5.69 13.08 -46.42
N VAL A 94 -4.98 14.21 -46.36
CA VAL A 94 -4.25 14.78 -47.51
C VAL A 94 -2.80 14.29 -47.51
N THR A 95 -2.15 14.32 -46.35
CA THR A 95 -0.71 14.05 -46.24
C THR A 95 -0.40 12.60 -45.85
N GLN A 96 -1.40 11.81 -45.48
CA GLN A 96 -1.27 10.42 -44.96
C GLN A 96 -0.33 10.32 -43.74
N LYS A 97 -0.02 11.44 -43.10
CA LYS A 97 0.84 11.47 -41.91
C LYS A 97 0.03 11.20 -40.65
N PRO A 98 0.58 10.45 -39.69
CA PRO A 98 -0.12 10.22 -38.43
C PRO A 98 -0.37 11.52 -37.67
N LYS A 99 -1.57 11.65 -37.09
CA LYS A 99 -1.94 12.80 -36.27
C LYS A 99 -1.83 12.42 -34.79
N SER A 100 -0.76 12.91 -34.18
CA SER A 100 -0.51 12.69 -32.77
C SER A 100 -1.38 13.56 -31.88
N TRP A 101 -1.67 13.05 -30.68
CA TRP A 101 -2.34 13.79 -29.61
C TRP A 101 -3.70 14.40 -29.99
N VAL A 102 -4.49 13.71 -30.81
CA VAL A 102 -5.85 14.12 -31.17
C VAL A 102 -6.83 13.48 -30.19
N ALA A 103 -7.71 14.29 -29.59
CA ALA A 103 -8.76 13.76 -28.74
C ALA A 103 -9.83 13.06 -29.58
N TYR A 104 -10.32 11.93 -29.10
CA TYR A 104 -11.29 11.12 -29.81
C TYR A 104 -12.32 10.51 -28.88
N ARG A 105 -13.45 10.14 -29.46
CA ARG A 105 -14.52 9.39 -28.83
C ARG A 105 -14.99 8.25 -29.72
N ILE A 106 -15.07 7.05 -29.16
CA ILE A 106 -15.62 5.84 -29.78
C ILE A 106 -16.97 5.54 -29.13
N GLU A 107 -17.99 5.33 -29.95
CA GLU A 107 -19.30 4.87 -29.50
C GLU A 107 -19.55 3.46 -30.04
N THR A 108 -19.84 2.52 -29.13
CA THR A 108 -20.17 1.13 -29.48
C THR A 108 -21.68 0.97 -29.71
N PRO A 109 -22.13 -0.08 -30.44
CA PRO A 109 -23.56 -0.38 -30.61
C PRO A 109 -24.30 -0.57 -29.30
N GLU A 110 -23.60 -1.03 -28.28
CA GLU A 110 -24.09 -1.25 -26.91
C GLU A 110 -24.27 0.07 -26.13
N GLY A 111 -24.05 1.22 -26.77
CA GLY A 111 -24.17 2.55 -26.15
C GLY A 111 -23.00 2.95 -25.28
N LYS A 112 -21.91 2.17 -25.26
CA LYS A 112 -20.72 2.48 -24.48
C LYS A 112 -19.91 3.56 -25.20
N THR A 113 -19.58 4.62 -24.47
CA THR A 113 -18.75 5.72 -24.96
C THR A 113 -17.36 5.64 -24.35
N ILE A 114 -16.33 5.65 -25.20
CA ILE A 114 -14.93 5.59 -24.79
C ILE A 114 -14.23 6.82 -25.32
N ARG A 115 -13.58 7.57 -24.45
CA ARG A 115 -12.80 8.75 -24.81
C ARG A 115 -11.32 8.48 -24.63
N GLY A 116 -10.50 9.10 -25.47
CA GLY A 116 -9.06 8.97 -25.38
C GLY A 116 -8.35 10.04 -26.21
N ARG A 117 -7.03 9.88 -26.28
CA ARG A 117 -6.16 10.71 -27.10
C ARG A 117 -5.20 9.82 -27.87
N THR A 118 -4.92 10.13 -29.14
CA THR A 118 -3.95 9.36 -29.92
C THR A 118 -2.53 9.55 -29.41
N ASP A 119 -1.69 8.52 -29.57
CA ASP A 119 -0.28 8.57 -29.24
C ASP A 119 0.55 9.38 -30.25
N GLU A 120 1.87 9.40 -30.08
CA GLU A 120 2.81 10.09 -30.97
C GLU A 120 2.78 9.60 -32.42
N ASN A 121 2.31 8.37 -32.65
CA ASN A 121 2.18 7.72 -33.96
C ASN A 121 0.73 7.70 -34.45
N GLY A 122 -0.16 8.48 -33.82
CA GLY A 122 -1.56 8.60 -34.19
C GLY A 122 -2.45 7.41 -33.81
N TYR A 123 -1.97 6.45 -33.01
CA TYR A 123 -2.77 5.30 -32.59
C TYR A 123 -3.67 5.62 -31.40
N THR A 124 -4.88 5.08 -31.42
CA THR A 124 -5.77 5.04 -30.27
C THR A 124 -5.33 3.97 -29.27
N GLN A 125 -5.82 4.04 -28.03
CA GLN A 125 -5.62 2.95 -27.08
C GLN A 125 -6.27 1.66 -27.59
N LYS A 126 -5.70 0.52 -27.19
CA LYS A 126 -6.31 -0.79 -27.47
C LYS A 126 -7.53 -0.98 -26.59
N HIS A 127 -8.63 -1.38 -27.20
CA HIS A 127 -9.86 -1.68 -26.49
C HIS A 127 -10.23 -3.15 -26.64
N HIS A 128 -10.60 -3.79 -25.53
CA HIS A 128 -10.98 -5.20 -25.45
C HIS A 128 -12.50 -5.33 -25.38
N GLY A 129 -13.06 -6.39 -25.99
CA GLY A 129 -14.48 -6.69 -25.91
C GLY A 129 -15.38 -5.72 -26.69
N ILE A 130 -14.88 -5.11 -27.76
CA ILE A 130 -15.65 -4.23 -28.64
C ILE A 130 -15.70 -4.86 -30.02
N ASP A 131 -16.89 -4.88 -30.64
CA ASP A 131 -17.06 -5.24 -32.05
C ASP A 131 -16.38 -4.19 -32.95
N PRO A 132 -15.28 -4.53 -33.67
CA PRO A 132 -14.59 -3.57 -34.52
C PRO A 132 -15.39 -3.18 -35.78
N GLN A 133 -16.45 -3.91 -36.15
CA GLN A 133 -17.20 -3.67 -37.39
C GLN A 133 -18.33 -2.64 -37.23
N ASN A 134 -18.82 -2.39 -36.01
CA ASN A 134 -20.02 -1.59 -35.78
C ASN A 134 -19.81 -0.38 -34.85
N ILE A 135 -18.60 0.18 -34.78
CA ILE A 135 -18.34 1.37 -33.96
C ILE A 135 -18.41 2.68 -34.75
N LYS A 136 -18.74 3.77 -34.05
CA LYS A 136 -18.64 5.13 -34.59
C LYS A 136 -17.47 5.85 -33.94
N PHE A 137 -16.66 6.48 -34.78
CA PHE A 137 -15.47 7.23 -34.36
C PHE A 137 -15.70 8.73 -34.57
N PHE A 138 -15.43 9.53 -33.53
CA PHE A 138 -15.59 10.97 -33.55
C PHE A 138 -14.33 11.67 -33.03
N PHE A 139 -14.06 12.86 -33.55
CA PHE A 139 -13.02 13.75 -33.04
C PHE A 139 -13.64 14.76 -32.08
N GLU A 140 -12.95 15.05 -30.98
CA GLU A 140 -13.30 16.11 -30.01
C GLU A 140 -12.21 17.19 -29.95
#